data_AF-A0A968MDW9-F1
#
_entry.id   AF-A0A968MDW9-F1
#
_cell.length_a   1.000
_cell.length_b   1.000
_cell.length_c   1.000
_cell.angle_alpha   90.00
_cell.angle_beta   90.00
_cell.angle_gamma   90.00
#
_symmetry.space_group_name_H-M   'P 1'
#
loop_
_entity.id
_entity.type
_entity.pdbx_description
1 polymer ?
#
loop_
_entity_poly.entity_id
_entity_poly.type
_entity_poly.pdbx_seq_one_letter_code
_entity_poly.pdbx_strand_id
1 'polypeptide(L)'
;MQQQQLATFRAIQQIVPAAQLQRQYQVVLNGIALDLSQTSTMELARIRSLPEVAAVYPDQPHELHLSSSNDLIRATELWSDPVIGGVENAGEGIKIAIIDSGIMLDNPFFNPTGYSYPEGYPRGESAFTTPKVIVARTYTRPAAPPLPGNETPLPGPDDSSHGTHVAGIAAGNANTTATIAGLNLPISGVAPRAYLMNYKTFYANESPFSGSAFSIELIAALEDAVLDGADVINNSWGGRSFERPETNPIAQAAEAAADAGVIVVFSAGNLGPDVSTAGSPAYSDKVISVGAATKGEAVAAGFVDVVQPGGVPAELQGRPFGVAAFGPTVTAPVGPAPYLPAVVLDGNGLGCEPFPAGAMAGQIALLERGACTFSIKVYNAQQAGALAAIVFNSEAGGETLLTMAAGDLADQVV
;
A
#
# COMPACT_ATOMS: atom_id res chain seq x y z
N MET A 1 35.51 11.57 13.92
CA MET A 1 34.49 12.29 13.13
C MET A 1 33.62 13.20 14.01
N GLN A 2 32.83 12.66 14.95
CA GLN A 2 31.98 13.47 15.84
C GLN A 2 32.73 14.55 16.65
N GLN A 3 33.87 14.20 17.24
CA GLN A 3 34.68 15.15 18.01
C GLN A 3 35.22 16.30 17.14
N GLN A 4 35.57 16.01 15.88
CA GLN A 4 36.01 17.02 14.92
C GLN A 4 34.85 17.95 14.54
N GLN A 5 33.66 17.41 14.29
CA GLN A 5 32.45 18.20 14.02
C GLN A 5 32.08 19.12 15.18
N LEU A 6 32.21 18.67 16.43
CA LEU A 6 32.01 19.50 17.61
C LEU A 6 33.09 20.57 17.76
N ALA A 7 34.35 20.26 17.44
CA ALA A 7 35.42 21.25 17.42
C ALA A 7 35.17 22.33 16.35
N THR A 8 34.78 21.93 15.14
CA THR A 8 34.38 22.86 14.06
C THR A 8 33.18 23.71 14.47
N PHE A 9 32.16 23.13 15.10
CA PHE A 9 31.03 23.89 15.62
C PHE A 9 31.45 24.95 16.65
N ARG A 10 32.33 24.59 17.60
CA ARG A 10 32.87 25.56 18.58
C ARG A 10 33.67 26.67 17.91
N ALA A 11 34.44 26.37 16.86
CA ALA A 11 35.15 27.38 16.08
C ALA A 11 34.17 28.33 15.37
N ILE A 12 33.07 27.80 14.82
CA ILE A 12 31.99 28.60 14.24
C ILE A 12 31.32 29.48 15.29
N GLN A 13 31.11 28.99 16.52
CA GLN A 13 30.55 29.81 17.61
C GLN A 13 31.46 30.97 18.05
N GLN A 14 32.78 30.90 17.79
CA GLN A 14 33.67 32.06 17.99
C GLN A 14 33.47 33.14 16.93
N ILE A 15 32.95 32.77 15.75
CA ILE A 15 32.61 33.72 14.68
C ILE A 15 31.18 34.23 14.87
N VAL A 16 30.26 33.33 15.18
CA VAL A 16 28.82 33.59 15.34
C VAL A 16 28.36 33.00 16.68
N PRO A 17 28.41 33.76 17.79
CA PRO A 17 28.04 33.25 19.12
C PRO A 17 26.61 32.72 19.22
N ALA A 18 25.71 33.20 18.35
CA ALA A 18 24.32 32.76 18.29
C ALA A 18 24.10 31.47 17.49
N ALA A 19 25.13 30.90 16.85
CA ALA A 19 24.99 29.68 16.05
C ALA A 19 24.54 28.51 16.92
N GLN A 20 23.46 27.84 16.49
CA GLN A 20 22.90 26.67 17.19
C GLN A 20 23.11 25.42 16.35
N LEU A 21 23.62 24.36 16.99
CA LEU A 21 23.74 23.05 16.36
C LEU A 21 22.37 22.37 16.30
N GLN A 22 21.87 22.13 15.09
CA GLN A 22 20.58 21.48 14.86
C GLN A 22 20.75 19.96 14.70
N ARG A 23 21.71 19.53 13.86
CA ARG A 23 21.96 18.10 13.55
C ARG A 23 23.43 17.83 13.26
N GLN A 24 23.84 16.56 13.40
CA GLN A 24 25.13 16.04 12.94
C GLN A 24 24.91 14.87 11.99
N TYR A 25 25.66 14.83 10.88
CA TYR A 25 25.60 13.77 9.87
C TYR A 25 26.95 13.05 9.81
N GLN A 26 26.95 11.72 9.72
CA GLN A 26 28.19 10.92 9.68
C GLN A 26 28.19 9.80 8.64
N VAL A 27 27.01 9.38 8.16
CA VAL A 27 26.86 8.20 7.31
C VAL A 27 26.81 8.60 5.83
N VAL A 28 25.80 9.38 5.46
CA VAL A 28 25.55 9.81 4.07
C VAL A 28 26.21 11.15 3.73
N LEU A 29 26.58 11.90 4.76
CA LEU A 29 27.21 13.21 4.67
C LEU A 29 28.06 13.38 5.94
N ASN A 30 29.29 13.87 5.82
CA ASN A 30 30.09 14.29 6.97
C ASN A 30 29.90 15.81 7.16
N GLY A 31 28.95 16.20 8.01
CA GLY A 31 28.58 17.60 8.16
C GLY A 31 27.76 17.91 9.42
N ILE A 32 27.54 19.20 9.66
CA ILE A 32 26.70 19.72 10.74
C ILE A 32 25.66 20.68 10.16
N ALA A 33 24.41 20.59 10.61
CA ALA A 33 23.37 21.57 10.31
C ALA A 33 23.32 22.60 11.43
N LEU A 34 23.38 23.89 11.08
CA LEU A 34 23.40 24.99 12.02
C LEU A 34 22.28 25.98 11.72
N ASP A 35 21.60 26.48 12.76
CA ASP A 35 20.83 27.71 12.62
C ASP A 35 21.78 28.90 12.63
N LEU A 36 21.83 29.58 11.48
CA LEU A 36 22.63 30.76 11.21
C LEU A 36 21.76 31.95 10.79
N SER A 37 20.46 31.94 11.13
CA SER A 37 19.46 32.94 10.73
C SER A 37 19.83 34.39 11.05
N GLN A 38 20.71 34.62 12.04
CA GLN A 38 21.19 35.93 12.49
C GLN A 38 22.61 36.27 12.00
N THR A 39 23.13 35.57 10.98
CA THR A 39 24.53 35.69 10.53
C THR A 39 24.69 36.68 9.37
N SER A 40 25.69 37.56 9.44
CA SER A 40 26.03 38.46 8.34
C SER A 40 26.77 37.75 7.20
N THR A 41 26.75 38.34 6.00
CA THR A 41 27.50 37.82 4.84
C THR A 41 29.01 37.72 5.12
N MET A 42 29.56 38.63 5.93
CA MET A 42 30.98 38.64 6.29
C MET A 42 31.32 37.49 7.25
N GLU A 43 30.46 37.18 8.21
CA GLU A 43 30.63 36.03 9.10
C GLU A 43 30.48 34.71 8.34
N LEU A 44 29.53 34.60 7.41
CA LEU A 44 29.41 33.43 6.53
C LEU A 44 30.67 33.22 5.67
N ALA A 45 31.27 34.29 5.15
CA ALA A 45 32.54 34.21 4.42
C ALA A 45 33.68 33.70 5.31
N ARG A 46 33.72 34.13 6.58
CA ARG A 46 34.70 33.63 7.56
C ARG A 46 34.48 32.16 7.89
N ILE A 47 33.23 31.72 8.05
CA ILE A 47 32.90 30.29 8.25
C ILE A 47 33.37 29.46 7.05
N ARG A 48 33.10 29.91 5.82
CA ARG A 48 33.55 29.23 4.58
C ARG A 48 35.07 29.16 4.44
N SER A 49 35.81 30.04 5.13
CA SER A 49 37.27 30.08 5.10
C SER A 49 37.94 29.21 6.18
N LEU A 50 37.17 28.59 7.08
CA LEU A 50 37.73 27.68 8.08
C LEU A 50 38.33 26.45 7.38
N PRO A 51 39.56 26.02 7.72
CA PRO A 51 40.22 24.91 7.04
C PRO A 51 39.47 23.57 7.21
N GLU A 52 38.62 23.45 8.24
CA GLU A 52 37.78 22.27 8.48
C GLU A 52 36.43 22.31 7.73
N VAL A 53 36.10 23.41 7.04
CA VAL A 53 34.82 23.60 6.33
C VAL A 53 35.05 23.47 4.83
N ALA A 54 34.62 22.36 4.25
CA ALA A 54 34.73 22.13 2.81
C ALA A 54 33.77 23.01 1.98
N ALA A 55 32.53 23.19 2.48
CA ALA A 55 31.52 24.02 1.85
C ALA A 55 30.43 24.40 2.87
N VAL A 56 29.71 25.48 2.57
CA VAL A 56 28.50 25.90 3.33
C VAL A 56 27.36 26.05 2.34
N TYR A 57 26.34 25.20 2.51
CA TYR A 57 25.13 25.18 1.70
C TYR A 57 23.99 25.83 2.49
N PRO A 58 23.16 26.69 1.86
CA PRO A 58 21.92 27.12 2.49
C PRO A 58 20.98 25.92 2.61
N ASP A 59 20.29 25.80 3.75
CA ASP A 59 19.12 24.93 3.85
C ASP A 59 18.03 25.53 2.96
N GLN A 60 17.56 24.74 1.98
CA GLN A 60 16.59 25.20 1.00
C GLN A 60 15.24 24.56 1.30
N PRO A 61 14.12 25.32 1.24
CA PRO A 61 12.82 24.71 1.25
C PRO A 61 12.71 23.81 0.01
N HIS A 62 12.39 22.54 0.24
CA HIS A 62 12.03 21.62 -0.83
C HIS A 62 10.51 21.58 -0.94
N GLU A 63 9.98 21.67 -2.17
CA GLU A 63 8.56 21.55 -2.44
C GLU A 63 8.17 20.08 -2.58
N LEU A 64 6.99 19.73 -2.10
CA LEU A 64 6.36 18.42 -2.31
C LEU A 64 5.86 18.35 -3.76
N HIS A 65 6.33 17.37 -4.52
CA HIS A 65 5.90 17.13 -5.89
C HIS A 65 4.97 15.92 -5.91
N LEU A 66 3.76 16.13 -6.45
CA LEU A 66 2.69 15.15 -6.76
C LEU A 66 2.95 13.69 -6.38
N SER A 67 1.98 13.12 -5.66
CA SER A 67 1.95 11.77 -5.06
C SER A 67 1.98 10.57 -6.02
N SER A 68 2.47 10.72 -7.25
CA SER A 68 2.50 9.68 -8.28
C SER A 68 3.66 8.70 -8.06
N SER A 69 3.35 7.41 -7.91
CA SER A 69 4.38 6.35 -7.88
C SER A 69 5.15 6.26 -9.20
N ASN A 70 4.51 6.63 -10.31
CA ASN A 70 5.09 6.47 -11.65
C ASN A 70 6.33 7.36 -11.84
N ASP A 71 6.35 8.57 -11.26
CA ASP A 71 7.54 9.43 -11.29
C ASP A 71 8.65 8.90 -10.39
N LEU A 72 8.29 8.43 -9.19
CA LEU A 72 9.25 7.87 -8.24
C LEU A 72 10.02 6.67 -8.81
N ILE A 73 9.33 5.78 -9.54
CA ILE A 73 9.95 4.62 -10.20
C ILE A 73 10.48 4.95 -11.60
N ARG A 74 10.40 6.22 -12.03
CA ARG A 74 10.84 6.71 -13.35
C ARG A 74 10.11 6.04 -14.53
N ALA A 75 8.87 5.60 -14.33
CA ALA A 75 8.03 5.09 -15.40
C ALA A 75 7.73 6.16 -16.45
N THR A 76 7.56 7.42 -16.05
CA THR A 76 7.36 8.55 -16.97
C THR A 76 8.57 8.80 -17.88
N GLU A 77 9.77 8.54 -17.38
CA GLU A 77 10.98 8.57 -18.19
C GLU A 77 11.02 7.39 -19.18
N LEU A 78 10.65 6.18 -18.73
CA LEU A 78 10.53 5.01 -19.60
C LEU A 78 9.51 5.26 -20.73
N TRP A 79 8.34 5.81 -20.42
CA TRP A 79 7.32 6.13 -21.42
C TRP A 79 7.82 7.13 -22.46
N SER A 80 8.76 8.00 -22.08
CA SER A 80 9.36 9.00 -22.98
C SER A 80 10.43 8.41 -23.91
N ASP A 81 10.80 7.14 -23.73
CA ASP A 81 11.68 6.45 -24.67
C ASP A 81 11.05 6.44 -26.07
N PRO A 82 11.79 6.79 -27.14
CA PRO A 82 11.25 6.83 -28.50
C PRO A 82 10.63 5.51 -28.99
N VAL A 83 11.03 4.36 -28.43
CA VAL A 83 10.46 3.05 -28.76
C VAL A 83 9.03 2.92 -28.23
N ILE A 84 8.74 3.50 -27.06
CA ILE A 84 7.38 3.55 -26.52
C ILE A 84 6.62 4.72 -27.15
N GLY A 85 7.23 5.90 -27.22
CA GLY A 85 6.64 7.06 -27.89
C GLY A 85 5.54 7.76 -27.06
N GLY A 86 5.60 7.65 -25.73
CA GLY A 86 4.74 8.38 -24.79
C GLY A 86 3.77 7.50 -24.02
N VAL A 87 3.12 8.12 -23.04
CA VAL A 87 2.14 7.45 -22.15
C VAL A 87 0.97 6.82 -22.91
N GLU A 88 0.56 7.42 -24.03
CA GLU A 88 -0.54 6.95 -24.89
C GLU A 88 -0.23 5.65 -25.64
N ASN A 89 1.02 5.17 -25.57
CA ASN A 89 1.47 3.89 -26.14
C ASN A 89 2.06 2.96 -25.08
N ALA A 90 2.17 3.41 -23.82
CA ALA A 90 2.88 2.68 -22.77
C ALA A 90 2.18 1.35 -22.43
N GLY A 91 2.78 0.25 -22.88
CA GLY A 91 2.24 -1.11 -22.73
C GLY A 91 1.33 -1.56 -23.88
N GLU A 92 1.25 -0.81 -24.98
CA GLU A 92 0.41 -1.20 -26.12
C GLU A 92 0.76 -2.61 -26.63
N GLY A 93 -0.27 -3.45 -26.81
CA GLY A 93 -0.13 -4.84 -27.24
C GLY A 93 0.17 -5.84 -26.12
N ILE A 94 0.67 -5.39 -24.97
CA ILE A 94 0.99 -6.24 -23.82
C ILE A 94 -0.28 -6.71 -23.11
N LYS A 95 -0.31 -7.95 -22.65
CA LYS A 95 -1.42 -8.58 -21.94
C LYS A 95 -1.00 -8.94 -20.52
N ILE A 96 -1.65 -8.32 -19.54
CA ILE A 96 -1.35 -8.53 -18.11
C ILE A 96 -2.49 -9.31 -17.47
N ALA A 97 -2.20 -10.54 -17.05
CA ALA A 97 -3.10 -11.35 -16.27
C ALA A 97 -3.06 -10.99 -14.79
N ILE A 98 -4.24 -10.77 -14.23
CA ILE A 98 -4.48 -10.47 -12.82
C ILE A 98 -5.23 -11.66 -12.23
N ILE A 99 -4.53 -12.46 -11.43
CA ILE A 99 -5.12 -13.55 -10.65
C ILE A 99 -5.41 -13.01 -9.26
N ASP A 100 -6.69 -12.71 -8.97
CA ASP A 100 -7.06 -11.96 -7.76
C ASP A 100 -8.58 -12.11 -7.43
N SER A 101 -9.18 -11.13 -6.75
CA SER A 101 -10.60 -11.09 -6.37
C SER A 101 -11.56 -10.60 -7.46
N GLY A 102 -11.05 -10.34 -8.67
CA GLY A 102 -11.83 -9.87 -9.82
C GLY A 102 -11.60 -8.40 -10.17
N ILE A 103 -11.97 -8.02 -11.40
CA ILE A 103 -11.88 -6.64 -11.92
C ILE A 103 -13.28 -6.08 -12.18
N MET A 104 -13.60 -4.93 -11.58
CA MET A 104 -14.83 -4.18 -11.85
C MET A 104 -14.75 -3.50 -13.23
N LEU A 105 -15.49 -4.02 -14.21
CA LEU A 105 -15.42 -3.56 -15.60
C LEU A 105 -15.95 -2.14 -15.84
N ASP A 106 -16.92 -1.71 -15.03
CA ASP A 106 -17.54 -0.39 -15.15
C ASP A 106 -16.72 0.72 -14.46
N ASN A 107 -15.59 0.36 -13.84
CA ASN A 107 -14.67 1.34 -13.29
C ASN A 107 -14.10 2.23 -14.42
N PRO A 108 -14.22 3.57 -14.32
CA PRO A 108 -13.72 4.49 -15.34
C PRO A 108 -12.24 4.32 -15.68
N PHE A 109 -11.44 3.79 -14.75
CA PHE A 109 -10.01 3.53 -14.95
C PHE A 109 -9.74 2.45 -16.00
N PHE A 110 -10.75 1.63 -16.36
CA PHE A 110 -10.68 0.61 -17.40
C PHE A 110 -11.58 0.90 -18.60
N ASN A 111 -11.96 2.18 -18.79
CA ASN A 111 -12.80 2.58 -19.91
C ASN A 111 -12.24 2.04 -21.25
N PRO A 112 -13.02 1.25 -22.03
CA PRO A 112 -12.52 0.61 -23.23
C PRO A 112 -12.47 1.54 -24.46
N THR A 113 -12.82 2.82 -24.32
CA THR A 113 -12.76 3.79 -25.41
C THR A 113 -11.34 3.86 -26.00
N GLY A 114 -11.21 3.70 -27.32
CA GLY A 114 -9.91 3.68 -28.00
C GLY A 114 -9.21 2.32 -28.01
N TYR A 115 -9.85 1.25 -27.52
CA TYR A 115 -9.37 -0.12 -27.64
C TYR A 115 -10.23 -0.93 -28.62
N SER A 116 -9.62 -1.88 -29.28
CA SER A 116 -10.30 -2.98 -29.98
C SER A 116 -9.83 -4.30 -29.39
N TYR A 117 -10.67 -5.34 -29.45
CA TYR A 117 -10.20 -6.67 -29.10
C TYR A 117 -9.05 -7.08 -30.02
N PRO A 118 -7.93 -7.59 -29.47
CA PRO A 118 -6.90 -8.22 -30.29
C PRO A 118 -7.45 -9.51 -30.93
N GLU A 119 -6.78 -9.98 -31.98
CA GLU A 119 -7.17 -11.22 -32.66
C GLU A 119 -7.21 -12.40 -31.67
N GLY A 120 -8.30 -13.19 -31.73
CA GLY A 120 -8.51 -14.33 -30.83
C GLY A 120 -9.07 -13.98 -29.44
N TYR A 121 -9.60 -12.76 -29.25
CA TYR A 121 -10.27 -12.30 -28.04
C TYR A 121 -11.68 -11.75 -28.36
N PRO A 122 -12.60 -11.73 -27.39
CA PRO A 122 -12.43 -12.11 -25.97
C PRO A 122 -12.29 -13.62 -25.74
N ARG A 123 -11.76 -14.00 -24.56
CA ARG A 123 -11.71 -15.40 -24.09
C ARG A 123 -12.35 -15.53 -22.70
N GLY A 124 -12.72 -16.76 -22.34
CA GLY A 124 -13.43 -17.05 -21.10
C GLY A 124 -14.90 -16.64 -21.18
N GLU A 125 -15.41 -16.08 -20.10
CA GLU A 125 -16.78 -15.61 -19.94
C GLU A 125 -16.97 -14.26 -20.63
N SER A 126 -17.17 -14.26 -21.96
CA SER A 126 -17.15 -13.06 -22.81
C SER A 126 -18.15 -11.96 -22.40
N ALA A 127 -19.23 -12.29 -21.69
CA ALA A 127 -20.17 -11.31 -21.15
C ALA A 127 -19.54 -10.35 -20.13
N PHE A 128 -18.41 -10.76 -19.53
CA PHE A 128 -17.65 -10.00 -18.54
C PHE A 128 -16.31 -9.52 -19.12
N THR A 129 -16.30 -9.16 -20.40
CA THR A 129 -15.10 -8.61 -21.06
C THR A 129 -15.38 -7.27 -21.71
N THR A 130 -14.33 -6.47 -21.87
CA THR A 130 -14.31 -5.26 -22.69
C THR A 130 -13.04 -5.26 -23.56
N PRO A 131 -12.95 -4.42 -24.59
CA PRO A 131 -11.70 -4.24 -25.32
C PRO A 131 -10.48 -3.85 -24.45
N LYS A 132 -10.68 -3.37 -23.22
CA LYS A 132 -9.61 -3.16 -22.22
C LYS A 132 -9.35 -4.41 -21.38
N VAL A 133 -10.41 -5.09 -20.93
CA VAL A 133 -10.34 -6.33 -20.13
C VAL A 133 -10.75 -7.51 -21.02
N ILE A 134 -9.78 -8.11 -21.69
CA ILE A 134 -10.00 -8.98 -22.86
C ILE A 134 -10.25 -10.45 -22.52
N VAL A 135 -10.01 -10.85 -21.27
CA VAL A 135 -10.32 -12.18 -20.73
C VAL A 135 -11.00 -12.02 -19.38
N ALA A 136 -11.98 -12.88 -19.10
CA ALA A 136 -12.58 -12.98 -17.78
C ALA A 136 -12.92 -14.44 -17.47
N ARG A 137 -12.47 -14.94 -16.32
CA ARG A 137 -12.74 -16.31 -15.86
C ARG A 137 -12.97 -16.33 -14.35
N THR A 138 -13.86 -17.21 -13.91
CA THR A 138 -14.13 -17.47 -12.49
C THR A 138 -13.70 -18.88 -12.10
N TYR A 139 -13.04 -19.02 -10.97
CA TYR A 139 -12.65 -20.30 -10.40
C TYR A 139 -13.30 -20.45 -9.04
N THR A 140 -14.21 -21.43 -8.92
CA THR A 140 -14.97 -21.68 -7.69
C THR A 140 -14.80 -23.10 -7.21
N ARG A 141 -14.95 -23.27 -5.90
CA ARG A 141 -14.92 -24.55 -5.22
C ARG A 141 -16.34 -25.05 -4.94
N PRO A 142 -16.73 -26.24 -5.42
CA PRO A 142 -18.06 -26.79 -5.14
C PRO A 142 -18.37 -26.96 -3.63
N ALA A 143 -17.35 -27.24 -2.81
CA ALA A 143 -17.50 -27.38 -1.36
C ALA A 143 -17.62 -26.04 -0.61
N ALA A 144 -17.35 -24.92 -1.28
CA ALA A 144 -17.47 -23.57 -0.73
C ALA A 144 -17.93 -22.63 -1.86
N PRO A 145 -19.20 -22.73 -2.28
CA PRO A 145 -19.71 -21.94 -3.39
C PRO A 145 -19.71 -20.44 -3.03
N PRO A 146 -19.63 -19.54 -4.02
CA PRO A 146 -19.72 -18.10 -3.77
C PRO A 146 -21.06 -17.72 -3.13
N LEU A 147 -21.05 -16.66 -2.33
CA LEU A 147 -22.30 -16.03 -1.87
C LEU A 147 -23.10 -15.47 -3.07
N PRO A 148 -24.43 -15.32 -2.94
CA PRO A 148 -25.27 -14.73 -3.98
C PRO A 148 -24.75 -13.36 -4.45
N GLY A 149 -24.48 -13.23 -5.75
CA GLY A 149 -23.91 -12.02 -6.36
C GLY A 149 -22.41 -12.07 -6.63
N ASN A 150 -21.69 -13.08 -6.11
CA ASN A 150 -20.24 -13.25 -6.29
C ASN A 150 -19.87 -14.33 -7.32
N GLU A 151 -20.84 -14.86 -8.06
CA GLU A 151 -20.66 -16.03 -8.96
C GLU A 151 -20.00 -15.71 -10.30
N THR A 152 -19.75 -14.44 -10.60
CA THR A 152 -19.18 -13.98 -11.87
C THR A 152 -17.70 -13.57 -11.71
N PRO A 153 -16.96 -13.34 -12.81
CA PRO A 153 -15.59 -12.84 -12.75
C PRO A 153 -15.45 -11.44 -12.13
N LEU A 154 -16.55 -10.70 -11.99
CA LEU A 154 -16.56 -9.40 -11.32
C LEU A 154 -16.57 -9.61 -9.80
N PRO A 155 -15.90 -8.77 -9.01
CA PRO A 155 -16.08 -8.82 -7.56
C PRO A 155 -17.52 -8.41 -7.26
N GLY A 156 -18.23 -9.26 -6.53
CA GLY A 156 -19.59 -8.96 -6.10
C GLY A 156 -19.60 -8.16 -4.78
N PRO A 157 -20.78 -7.94 -4.18
CA PRO A 157 -20.96 -7.02 -3.06
C PRO A 157 -20.11 -7.33 -1.83
N ASP A 158 -19.87 -8.62 -1.57
CA ASP A 158 -19.11 -9.10 -0.40
C ASP A 158 -17.64 -9.41 -0.75
N ASP A 159 -17.27 -9.31 -2.02
CA ASP A 159 -15.91 -9.57 -2.45
C ASP A 159 -14.99 -8.37 -2.20
N SER A 160 -13.70 -8.68 -2.10
CA SER A 160 -12.67 -7.66 -2.00
C SER A 160 -12.54 -6.88 -3.32
N SER A 161 -12.35 -5.56 -3.23
CA SER A 161 -11.97 -4.69 -4.36
C SER A 161 -10.48 -4.78 -4.74
N HIS A 162 -9.72 -5.65 -4.08
CA HIS A 162 -8.27 -5.78 -4.23
C HIS A 162 -7.84 -6.02 -5.68
N GLY A 163 -8.46 -6.94 -6.41
CA GLY A 163 -8.11 -7.22 -7.81
C GLY A 163 -8.31 -6.02 -8.74
N THR A 164 -9.36 -5.22 -8.50
CA THR A 164 -9.61 -3.96 -9.22
C THR A 164 -8.51 -2.94 -8.94
N HIS A 165 -8.09 -2.81 -7.68
CA HIS A 165 -7.01 -1.91 -7.30
C HIS A 165 -5.66 -2.33 -7.93
N VAL A 166 -5.32 -3.62 -7.86
CA VAL A 166 -4.11 -4.21 -8.44
C VAL A 166 -4.08 -4.03 -9.96
N ALA A 167 -5.18 -4.35 -10.66
CA ALA A 167 -5.31 -4.14 -12.10
C ALA A 167 -5.13 -2.66 -12.49
N GLY A 168 -5.64 -1.74 -11.66
CA GLY A 168 -5.49 -0.30 -11.83
C GLY A 168 -4.03 0.14 -11.77
N ILE A 169 -3.27 -0.33 -10.77
CA ILE A 169 -1.83 -0.04 -10.66
C ILE A 169 -1.08 -0.54 -11.89
N ALA A 170 -1.38 -1.76 -12.35
CA ALA A 170 -0.69 -2.36 -13.48
C ALA A 170 -0.99 -1.63 -14.80
N ALA A 171 -2.28 -1.45 -15.14
CA ALA A 171 -2.70 -1.04 -16.47
C ALA A 171 -3.93 -0.13 -16.51
N GLY A 172 -4.27 0.57 -15.43
CA GLY A 172 -5.32 1.58 -15.48
C GLY A 172 -5.00 2.69 -16.48
N ASN A 173 -6.01 3.15 -17.22
CA ASN A 173 -5.87 4.16 -18.28
C ASN A 173 -5.27 5.46 -17.73
N ALA A 174 -4.30 6.02 -18.45
CA ALA A 174 -3.67 7.28 -18.08
C ALA A 174 -4.66 8.44 -18.00
N ASN A 175 -4.32 9.44 -17.18
CA ASN A 175 -5.11 10.66 -16.99
C ASN A 175 -6.56 10.43 -16.52
N THR A 176 -6.84 9.27 -15.91
CA THR A 176 -8.14 9.02 -15.30
C THR A 176 -8.26 9.88 -14.05
N THR A 177 -9.36 10.62 -13.91
CA THR A 177 -9.57 11.45 -12.71
C THR A 177 -10.13 10.60 -11.58
N ALA A 178 -9.39 10.49 -10.47
CA ALA A 178 -9.87 9.92 -9.22
C ALA A 178 -10.21 11.02 -8.22
N THR A 179 -11.31 10.88 -7.50
CA THR A 179 -11.67 11.76 -6.38
C THR A 179 -11.31 11.07 -5.07
N ILE A 180 -10.30 11.57 -4.37
CA ILE A 180 -9.86 11.02 -3.07
C ILE A 180 -9.94 12.13 -2.03
N ALA A 181 -10.73 11.92 -0.98
CA ALA A 181 -10.96 12.92 0.08
C ALA A 181 -11.35 14.32 -0.47
N GLY A 182 -12.15 14.34 -1.55
CA GLY A 182 -12.60 15.59 -2.22
C GLY A 182 -11.58 16.21 -3.18
N LEU A 183 -10.38 15.64 -3.31
CA LEU A 183 -9.36 16.07 -4.27
C LEU A 183 -9.51 15.29 -5.57
N ASN A 184 -9.54 16.00 -6.70
CA ASN A 184 -9.49 15.40 -8.02
C ASN A 184 -8.03 15.26 -8.46
N LEU A 185 -7.55 14.03 -8.58
CA LEU A 185 -6.18 13.70 -8.94
C LEU A 185 -6.17 12.88 -10.23
N PRO A 186 -5.38 13.26 -11.25
CA PRO A 186 -5.13 12.39 -12.37
C PRO A 186 -4.28 11.20 -11.93
N ILE A 187 -4.72 9.99 -12.27
CA ILE A 187 -4.03 8.73 -11.99
C ILE A 187 -3.77 7.95 -13.28
N SER A 188 -2.78 7.06 -13.23
CA SER A 188 -2.39 6.18 -14.33
C SER A 188 -1.81 4.89 -13.75
N GLY A 189 -2.09 3.76 -14.40
CA GLY A 189 -1.28 2.56 -14.22
C GLY A 189 0.13 2.74 -14.79
N VAL A 190 1.00 1.76 -14.54
CA VAL A 190 2.39 1.74 -15.06
C VAL A 190 2.42 1.48 -16.57
N ALA A 191 1.53 0.61 -17.06
CA ALA A 191 1.37 0.26 -18.47
C ALA A 191 -0.07 0.59 -18.94
N PRO A 192 -0.45 1.87 -19.03
CA PRO A 192 -1.83 2.30 -19.21
C PRO A 192 -2.50 1.80 -20.50
N ARG A 193 -1.73 1.36 -21.50
CA ARG A 193 -2.23 0.83 -22.79
C ARG A 193 -2.20 -0.70 -22.90
N ALA A 194 -1.74 -1.39 -21.86
CA ALA A 194 -1.79 -2.84 -21.82
C ALA A 194 -3.24 -3.34 -21.69
N TYR A 195 -3.51 -4.53 -22.21
CA TYR A 195 -4.75 -5.25 -21.99
C TYR A 195 -4.72 -5.95 -20.64
N LEU A 196 -5.88 -6.02 -19.98
CA LEU A 196 -6.07 -6.76 -18.73
C LEU A 196 -6.73 -8.11 -19.01
N MET A 197 -6.33 -9.13 -18.27
CA MET A 197 -6.93 -10.46 -18.28
C MET A 197 -7.34 -10.83 -16.85
N ASN A 198 -8.64 -11.00 -16.61
CA ASN A 198 -9.22 -11.15 -15.27
C ASN A 198 -9.41 -12.63 -14.90
N TYR A 199 -8.76 -13.09 -13.83
CA TYR A 199 -8.88 -14.44 -13.31
C TYR A 199 -9.28 -14.38 -11.83
N LYS A 200 -10.58 -14.51 -11.57
CA LYS A 200 -11.13 -14.41 -10.22
C LYS A 200 -11.02 -15.74 -9.48
N THR A 201 -10.22 -15.77 -8.43
CA THR A 201 -9.98 -16.96 -7.59
C THR A 201 -10.30 -16.71 -6.11
N PHE A 202 -10.26 -15.45 -5.65
CA PHE A 202 -10.59 -15.05 -4.29
C PHE A 202 -12.02 -14.51 -4.25
N TYR A 203 -12.89 -15.12 -3.45
CA TYR A 203 -14.30 -14.74 -3.37
C TYR A 203 -14.92 -15.07 -2.01
N ALA A 204 -15.91 -14.30 -1.60
CA ALA A 204 -16.65 -14.50 -0.36
C ALA A 204 -17.60 -15.71 -0.46
N ASN A 205 -17.60 -16.53 0.59
CA ASN A 205 -18.38 -17.75 0.74
C ASN A 205 -18.72 -17.99 2.23
N GLU A 206 -19.51 -19.03 2.53
CA GLU A 206 -19.93 -19.34 3.92
C GLU A 206 -18.88 -20.13 4.73
N SER A 207 -17.71 -20.45 4.16
CA SER A 207 -16.69 -21.23 4.86
C SER A 207 -15.84 -20.34 5.79
N PRO A 208 -15.16 -20.91 6.80
CA PRO A 208 -14.20 -20.17 7.63
C PRO A 208 -12.96 -19.65 6.87
N PHE A 209 -12.85 -19.95 5.56
CA PHE A 209 -11.81 -19.45 4.67
C PHE A 209 -12.39 -18.51 3.60
N SER A 210 -13.52 -17.86 3.88
CA SER A 210 -14.15 -16.87 3.00
C SER A 210 -13.14 -15.83 2.52
N GLY A 211 -13.18 -15.49 1.22
CA GLY A 211 -12.24 -14.56 0.61
C GLY A 211 -10.84 -15.12 0.34
N SER A 212 -10.57 -16.39 0.65
CA SER A 212 -9.31 -17.08 0.33
C SER A 212 -9.44 -17.94 -0.93
N ALA A 213 -8.33 -18.15 -1.63
CA ALA A 213 -8.20 -19.11 -2.73
C ALA A 213 -7.30 -20.28 -2.31
N PHE A 214 -7.44 -21.44 -2.98
CA PHE A 214 -6.62 -22.62 -2.71
C PHE A 214 -5.85 -23.05 -3.97
N SER A 215 -4.90 -23.97 -3.79
CA SER A 215 -3.97 -24.35 -4.84
C SER A 215 -4.63 -24.84 -6.12
N ILE A 216 -5.79 -25.53 -6.04
CA ILE A 216 -6.41 -26.09 -7.25
C ILE A 216 -6.98 -24.98 -8.15
N GLU A 217 -7.59 -23.94 -7.57
CA GLU A 217 -8.14 -22.82 -8.31
C GLU A 217 -7.00 -21.91 -8.82
N LEU A 218 -5.98 -21.69 -8.00
CA LEU A 218 -4.82 -20.85 -8.35
C LEU A 218 -3.97 -21.47 -9.47
N ILE A 219 -3.71 -22.77 -9.43
CA ILE A 219 -2.95 -23.47 -10.49
C ILE A 219 -3.74 -23.47 -11.79
N ALA A 220 -5.06 -23.71 -11.74
CA ALA A 220 -5.91 -23.64 -12.93
C ALA A 220 -5.90 -22.24 -13.56
N ALA A 221 -5.96 -21.19 -12.74
CA ALA A 221 -5.85 -19.81 -13.20
C ALA A 221 -4.49 -19.50 -13.83
N LEU A 222 -3.38 -19.98 -13.25
CA LEU A 222 -2.04 -19.84 -13.82
C LEU A 222 -1.94 -20.53 -15.19
N GLU A 223 -2.45 -21.76 -15.30
CA GLU A 223 -2.44 -22.53 -16.55
C GLU A 223 -3.26 -21.83 -17.65
N ASP A 224 -4.49 -21.42 -17.33
CA ASP A 224 -5.35 -20.69 -18.27
C ASP A 224 -4.75 -19.33 -18.67
N ALA A 225 -4.06 -18.62 -17.76
CA ALA A 225 -3.38 -17.36 -18.09
C ALA A 225 -2.28 -17.56 -19.15
N VAL A 226 -1.49 -18.63 -19.03
CA VAL A 226 -0.48 -18.99 -20.04
C VAL A 226 -1.16 -19.38 -21.37
N LEU A 227 -2.17 -20.24 -21.33
CA LEU A 227 -2.90 -20.69 -22.53
C LEU A 227 -3.65 -19.56 -23.25
N ASP A 228 -4.12 -18.58 -22.48
CA ASP A 228 -4.76 -17.38 -23.00
C ASP A 228 -3.75 -16.35 -23.53
N GLY A 229 -2.45 -16.63 -23.43
CA GLY A 229 -1.39 -15.83 -24.02
C GLY A 229 -1.04 -14.59 -23.21
N ALA A 230 -1.05 -14.68 -21.88
CA ALA A 230 -0.54 -13.60 -21.04
C ALA A 230 0.97 -13.36 -21.28
N ASP A 231 1.37 -12.10 -21.38
CA ASP A 231 2.80 -11.71 -21.41
C ASP A 231 3.35 -11.57 -19.98
N VAL A 232 2.49 -11.11 -19.07
CA VAL A 232 2.80 -10.91 -17.64
C VAL A 232 1.67 -11.48 -16.79
N ILE A 233 2.01 -12.20 -15.72
CA ILE A 233 1.05 -12.63 -14.69
C ILE A 233 1.43 -11.93 -13.38
N ASN A 234 0.53 -11.09 -12.88
CA ASN A 234 0.67 -10.44 -11.59
C ASN A 234 -0.13 -11.20 -10.52
N ASN A 235 0.56 -11.54 -9.43
CA ASN A 235 0.00 -12.26 -8.30
C ASN A 235 0.24 -11.48 -7.01
N SER A 236 -0.75 -10.69 -6.60
CA SER A 236 -0.72 -9.92 -5.34
C SER A 236 -1.26 -10.75 -4.17
N TRP A 237 -0.87 -12.01 -4.13
CA TRP A 237 -1.24 -13.00 -3.13
C TRP A 237 -0.05 -13.92 -2.86
N GLY A 238 -0.12 -14.67 -1.77
CA GLY A 238 0.95 -15.58 -1.37
C GLY A 238 0.53 -16.43 -0.18
N GLY A 239 1.31 -17.47 0.05
CA GLY A 239 1.17 -18.40 1.15
C GLY A 239 2.11 -18.09 2.30
N ARG A 240 2.27 -19.09 3.18
CA ARG A 240 3.10 -18.98 4.37
C ARG A 240 4.59 -18.95 4.01
N SER A 241 5.38 -18.33 4.89
CA SER A 241 6.83 -18.45 4.89
C SER A 241 7.23 -19.90 5.28
N PHE A 242 8.46 -20.31 4.94
CA PHE A 242 9.03 -21.64 5.28
C PHE A 242 8.48 -22.85 4.52
N GLU A 243 7.76 -22.65 3.42
CA GLU A 243 7.49 -23.73 2.46
C GLU A 243 8.69 -23.92 1.52
N ARG A 244 8.93 -25.14 1.06
CA ARG A 244 9.97 -25.42 0.07
C ARG A 244 9.37 -25.35 -1.33
N PRO A 245 9.93 -24.57 -2.29
CA PRO A 245 9.39 -24.46 -3.65
C PRO A 245 9.18 -25.82 -4.32
N GLU A 246 10.12 -26.75 -4.12
CA GLU A 246 10.09 -28.08 -4.73
C GLU A 246 8.92 -28.94 -4.24
N THR A 247 8.30 -28.55 -3.12
CA THR A 247 7.12 -29.22 -2.55
C THR A 247 5.85 -28.40 -2.65
N ASN A 248 5.92 -27.16 -3.14
CA ASN A 248 4.77 -26.29 -3.31
C ASN A 248 4.29 -26.35 -4.78
N PRO A 249 3.12 -26.93 -5.07
CA PRO A 249 2.64 -27.10 -6.43
C PRO A 249 2.29 -25.77 -7.13
N ILE A 250 1.98 -24.72 -6.37
CA ILE A 250 1.77 -23.37 -6.94
C ILE A 250 3.11 -22.79 -7.40
N ALA A 251 4.18 -22.97 -6.62
CA ALA A 251 5.51 -22.53 -7.03
C ALA A 251 5.96 -23.25 -8.31
N GLN A 252 5.77 -24.56 -8.39
CA GLN A 252 6.07 -25.32 -9.61
C GLN A 252 5.25 -24.84 -10.82
N ALA A 253 3.97 -24.54 -10.64
CA ALA A 253 3.13 -24.01 -11.71
C ALA A 253 3.59 -22.60 -12.16
N ALA A 254 3.96 -21.73 -11.22
CA ALA A 254 4.51 -20.41 -11.52
C ALA A 254 5.87 -20.49 -12.25
N GLU A 255 6.75 -21.40 -11.83
CA GLU A 255 8.01 -21.70 -12.51
C GLU A 255 7.80 -22.22 -13.93
N ALA A 256 6.80 -23.09 -14.13
CA ALA A 256 6.46 -23.59 -15.46
C ALA A 256 5.88 -22.49 -16.37
N ALA A 257 5.09 -21.56 -15.82
CA ALA A 257 4.62 -20.39 -16.56
C ALA A 257 5.80 -19.47 -16.98
N ALA A 258 6.78 -19.29 -16.08
CA ALA A 258 8.02 -18.59 -16.40
C ALA A 258 8.83 -19.31 -17.49
N ASP A 259 8.97 -20.64 -17.41
CA ASP A 259 9.63 -21.45 -18.44
C ASP A 259 8.91 -21.40 -19.80
N ALA A 260 7.60 -21.14 -19.81
CA ALA A 260 6.81 -20.92 -21.02
C ALA A 260 7.01 -19.51 -21.64
N GLY A 261 7.85 -18.67 -21.04
CA GLY A 261 8.20 -17.34 -21.54
C GLY A 261 7.34 -16.20 -20.99
N VAL A 262 6.51 -16.46 -19.98
CA VAL A 262 5.66 -15.44 -19.33
C VAL A 262 6.40 -14.80 -18.17
N ILE A 263 6.32 -13.48 -18.02
CA ILE A 263 6.89 -12.80 -16.85
C ILE A 263 5.95 -13.03 -15.66
N VAL A 264 6.42 -13.70 -14.62
CA VAL A 264 5.61 -14.00 -13.43
C VAL A 264 6.08 -13.15 -12.25
N VAL A 265 5.16 -12.37 -11.68
CA VAL A 265 5.42 -11.44 -10.59
C VAL A 265 4.61 -11.83 -9.36
N PHE A 266 5.26 -11.87 -8.19
CA PHE A 266 4.63 -12.15 -6.91
C PHE A 266 5.01 -11.09 -5.86
N SER A 267 4.03 -10.70 -5.06
CA SER A 267 4.30 -9.92 -3.83
C SER A 267 5.10 -10.78 -2.83
N ALA A 268 6.10 -10.19 -2.16
CA ALA A 268 6.89 -10.89 -1.13
C ALA A 268 6.07 -11.27 0.12
N GLY A 269 4.91 -10.63 0.32
CA GLY A 269 4.03 -10.82 1.47
C GLY A 269 4.24 -9.78 2.57
N ASN A 270 3.28 -9.74 3.50
CA ASN A 270 3.17 -8.69 4.53
C ASN A 270 3.48 -9.18 5.96
N LEU A 271 4.23 -10.29 6.08
CA LEU A 271 4.59 -10.93 7.36
C LEU A 271 5.93 -10.44 7.92
N GLY A 272 6.55 -9.43 7.31
CA GLY A 272 7.75 -8.79 7.84
C GLY A 272 7.52 -8.12 9.21
N PRO A 273 8.58 -7.57 9.82
CA PRO A 273 9.92 -7.32 9.26
C PRO A 273 10.97 -8.37 9.63
N ASP A 274 10.61 -9.43 10.36
CA ASP A 274 11.55 -10.47 10.76
C ASP A 274 12.22 -11.16 9.56
N VAL A 275 13.39 -11.75 9.81
CA VAL A 275 14.13 -12.47 8.77
C VAL A 275 13.32 -13.66 8.25
N SER A 276 13.46 -13.95 6.95
CA SER A 276 12.84 -15.11 6.30
C SER A 276 11.29 -15.13 6.34
N THR A 277 10.66 -13.96 6.28
CA THR A 277 9.20 -13.80 6.28
C THR A 277 8.57 -13.74 4.88
N ALA A 278 9.37 -13.72 3.82
CA ALA A 278 8.86 -13.79 2.44
C ALA A 278 8.06 -15.09 2.21
N GLY A 279 6.88 -14.98 1.62
CA GLY A 279 5.94 -16.09 1.40
C GLY A 279 6.19 -16.85 0.09
N SER A 280 5.71 -18.11 0.04
CA SER A 280 5.59 -18.84 -1.22
C SER A 280 4.51 -18.21 -2.13
N PRO A 281 4.64 -18.22 -3.46
CA PRO A 281 5.77 -18.68 -4.27
C PRO A 281 6.82 -17.60 -4.54
N ALA A 282 6.74 -16.45 -3.86
CA ALA A 282 7.59 -15.29 -4.12
C ALA A 282 9.09 -15.51 -3.83
N TYR A 283 9.47 -16.58 -3.12
CA TYR A 283 10.88 -16.92 -2.92
C TYR A 283 11.49 -17.75 -4.08
N SER A 284 10.70 -18.17 -5.08
CA SER A 284 11.20 -18.95 -6.22
C SER A 284 12.19 -18.12 -7.06
N ASP A 285 13.23 -18.77 -7.59
CA ASP A 285 14.30 -18.12 -8.36
C ASP A 285 13.88 -17.74 -9.79
N LYS A 286 12.79 -18.31 -10.30
CA LYS A 286 12.27 -18.01 -11.65
C LYS A 286 11.19 -16.93 -11.69
N VAL A 287 10.73 -16.44 -10.54
CA VAL A 287 9.70 -15.39 -10.46
C VAL A 287 10.29 -14.09 -9.94
N ILE A 288 9.63 -12.97 -10.23
CA ILE A 288 10.00 -11.67 -9.70
C ILE A 288 9.30 -11.47 -8.36
N SER A 289 10.08 -11.45 -7.28
CA SER A 289 9.61 -11.14 -5.92
C SER A 289 9.63 -9.64 -5.66
N VAL A 290 8.51 -9.07 -5.21
CA VAL A 290 8.38 -7.61 -5.00
C VAL A 290 8.13 -7.30 -3.52
N GLY A 291 9.10 -6.63 -2.89
CA GLY A 291 8.93 -6.00 -1.59
C GLY A 291 8.28 -4.61 -1.70
N ALA A 292 7.59 -4.17 -0.64
CA ALA A 292 6.97 -2.85 -0.60
C ALA A 292 7.89 -1.80 0.02
N ALA A 293 7.88 -0.59 -0.53
CA ALA A 293 8.55 0.58 0.03
C ALA A 293 7.56 1.73 0.14
N THR A 294 7.80 2.62 1.11
CA THR A 294 6.99 3.82 1.30
C THR A 294 7.50 4.95 0.40
N LYS A 295 6.57 5.69 -0.20
CA LYS A 295 6.85 7.00 -0.81
C LYS A 295 6.65 8.09 0.24
N GLY A 296 7.31 9.24 0.05
CA GLY A 296 7.27 10.36 1.01
C GLY A 296 5.92 11.06 1.14
N GLU A 297 4.92 10.71 0.31
CA GLU A 297 3.62 11.36 0.27
C GLU A 297 2.48 10.36 0.42
N ALA A 298 1.50 10.67 1.27
CA ALA A 298 0.28 9.90 1.42
C ALA A 298 -0.94 10.83 1.29
N VAL A 299 -1.99 10.36 0.62
CA VAL A 299 -3.30 11.03 0.65
C VAL A 299 -4.02 10.54 1.90
N ALA A 300 -4.22 11.43 2.86
CA ALA A 300 -4.93 11.13 4.10
C ALA A 300 -6.43 11.38 3.97
N ALA A 301 -7.24 10.58 4.67
CA ALA A 301 -8.69 10.81 4.73
C ALA A 301 -9.04 11.98 5.67
N GLY A 302 -8.15 12.30 6.61
CA GLY A 302 -8.27 13.39 7.55
C GLY A 302 -7.07 13.44 8.49
N PHE A 303 -7.17 14.27 9.54
CA PHE A 303 -6.15 14.43 10.56
C PHE A 303 -6.73 14.21 11.96
N VAL A 304 -5.91 13.66 12.84
CA VAL A 304 -6.19 13.51 14.27
C VAL A 304 -5.21 14.34 15.08
N ASP A 305 -5.74 15.00 16.11
CA ASP A 305 -4.98 15.85 17.03
C ASP A 305 -5.15 15.37 18.46
N VAL A 306 -4.04 15.24 19.19
CA VAL A 306 -4.07 15.28 20.64
C VAL A 306 -4.13 16.75 21.07
N VAL A 307 -5.17 17.13 21.81
CA VAL A 307 -5.40 18.54 22.19
C VAL A 307 -5.23 18.81 23.68
N GLN A 308 -5.15 17.76 24.51
CA GLN A 308 -5.02 17.84 25.97
C GLN A 308 -4.22 16.65 26.54
N PRO A 309 -3.60 16.82 27.73
CA PRO A 309 -3.44 18.08 28.47
C PRO A 309 -2.47 19.03 27.75
N GLY A 310 -2.49 20.32 28.11
CA GLY A 310 -1.64 21.34 27.47
C GLY A 310 -0.14 20.99 27.48
N GLY A 311 0.59 21.48 26.47
CA GLY A 311 1.98 21.08 26.22
C GLY A 311 2.11 19.84 25.34
N VAL A 312 1.09 19.56 24.52
CA VAL A 312 1.10 18.44 23.57
C VAL A 312 2.29 18.59 22.61
N PRO A 313 3.13 17.55 22.46
CA PRO A 313 4.19 17.54 21.47
C PRO A 313 3.66 17.72 20.04
N ALA A 314 4.39 18.46 19.21
CA ALA A 314 3.97 18.76 17.83
C ALA A 314 3.78 17.48 16.99
N GLU A 315 4.50 16.41 17.31
CA GLU A 315 4.37 15.11 16.66
C GLU A 315 3.05 14.38 16.94
N LEU A 316 2.23 14.85 17.90
CA LEU A 316 0.90 14.29 18.17
C LEU A 316 -0.23 15.15 17.60
N GLN A 317 0.11 16.17 16.81
CA GLN A 317 -0.82 17.06 16.14
C GLN A 317 -0.72 16.87 14.62
N GLY A 318 -1.83 17.07 13.91
CA GLY A 318 -1.91 16.93 12.46
C GLY A 318 -1.56 15.54 11.97
N ARG A 319 -1.82 14.49 12.76
CA ARG A 319 -1.47 13.12 12.38
C ARG A 319 -2.46 12.62 11.34
N PRO A 320 -2.03 12.28 10.12
CA PRO A 320 -2.96 11.81 9.11
C PRO A 320 -3.52 10.44 9.51
N PHE A 321 -4.74 10.14 9.07
CA PHE A 321 -5.33 8.80 9.24
C PHE A 321 -5.96 8.30 7.94
N GLY A 322 -6.05 6.98 7.82
CA GLY A 322 -6.91 6.29 6.86
C GLY A 322 -8.23 5.87 7.50
N VAL A 323 -9.30 5.77 6.72
CA VAL A 323 -10.60 5.25 7.20
C VAL A 323 -10.66 3.72 7.09
N ALA A 324 -11.48 3.10 7.93
CA ALA A 324 -11.81 1.69 7.76
C ALA A 324 -12.66 1.47 6.51
N ALA A 325 -12.48 0.33 5.85
CA ALA A 325 -13.34 -0.15 4.77
C ALA A 325 -14.60 -0.87 5.29
N PHE A 326 -14.87 -0.78 6.61
CA PHE A 326 -15.98 -1.37 7.31
C PHE A 326 -16.51 -0.40 8.37
N GLY A 327 -17.73 -0.65 8.85
CA GLY A 327 -18.42 0.25 9.76
C GLY A 327 -18.82 1.58 9.12
N PRO A 328 -19.40 2.51 9.89
CA PRO A 328 -19.83 3.81 9.39
C PRO A 328 -18.66 4.68 8.95
N THR A 329 -18.85 5.43 7.87
CA THR A 329 -17.89 6.47 7.46
C THR A 329 -17.91 7.64 8.45
N VAL A 330 -16.74 8.07 8.90
CA VAL A 330 -16.58 9.30 9.68
C VAL A 330 -16.77 10.50 8.76
N THR A 331 -17.92 11.16 8.85
CA THR A 331 -18.29 12.31 8.00
C THR A 331 -18.21 13.66 8.71
N ALA A 332 -17.96 13.65 10.02
CA ALA A 332 -17.82 14.82 10.87
C ALA A 332 -16.71 14.58 11.92
N PRO A 333 -16.13 15.65 12.50
CA PRO A 333 -15.14 15.51 13.56
C PRO A 333 -15.65 14.70 14.75
N VAL A 334 -14.87 13.72 15.20
CA VAL A 334 -15.13 12.94 16.42
C VAL A 334 -14.26 13.50 17.55
N GLY A 335 -14.91 14.02 18.60
CA GLY A 335 -14.23 14.62 19.75
C GLY A 335 -14.36 16.16 19.80
N PRO A 336 -13.57 16.82 20.68
CA PRO A 336 -12.55 16.25 21.55
C PRO A 336 -13.16 15.29 22.59
N ALA A 337 -12.55 14.12 22.76
CA ALA A 337 -12.95 13.10 23.74
C ALA A 337 -11.71 12.48 24.40
N PRO A 338 -11.81 11.98 25.65
CA PRO A 338 -10.71 11.22 26.24
C PRO A 338 -10.40 9.98 25.40
N TYR A 339 -9.13 9.61 25.29
CA TYR A 339 -8.73 8.34 24.69
C TYR A 339 -8.26 7.35 25.75
N LEU A 340 -8.37 6.06 25.48
CA LEU A 340 -7.88 4.99 26.35
C LEU A 340 -6.97 4.04 25.55
N PRO A 341 -5.65 4.00 25.86
CA PRO A 341 -4.76 2.96 25.34
C PRO A 341 -5.21 1.59 25.85
N ALA A 342 -5.64 0.70 24.96
CA ALA A 342 -6.20 -0.59 25.33
C ALA A 342 -5.24 -1.48 26.14
N VAL A 343 -3.93 -1.24 26.03
CA VAL A 343 -2.89 -1.97 26.78
C VAL A 343 -3.05 -1.86 28.30
N VAL A 344 -3.71 -0.80 28.79
CA VAL A 344 -3.98 -0.62 30.22
C VAL A 344 -5.10 -1.53 30.74
N LEU A 345 -5.85 -2.20 29.86
CA LEU A 345 -6.89 -3.17 30.19
C LEU A 345 -6.31 -4.58 30.08
N ASP A 346 -5.61 -5.00 31.14
CA ASP A 346 -5.07 -6.35 31.31
C ASP A 346 -4.11 -6.83 30.19
N GLY A 347 -3.41 -5.89 29.53
CA GLY A 347 -2.46 -6.22 28.47
C GLY A 347 -3.13 -6.58 27.13
N ASN A 348 -4.45 -6.41 26.99
CA ASN A 348 -5.16 -6.60 25.72
C ASN A 348 -4.98 -5.39 24.77
N GLY A 349 -3.73 -4.93 24.60
CA GLY A 349 -3.39 -3.75 23.80
C GLY A 349 -3.69 -3.89 22.30
N LEU A 350 -3.72 -5.14 21.83
CA LEU A 350 -4.14 -5.45 20.46
C LEU A 350 -5.67 -5.41 20.30
N GLY A 351 -6.45 -5.60 21.36
CA GLY A 351 -7.92 -5.74 21.29
C GLY A 351 -8.41 -6.99 20.57
N CYS A 352 -7.61 -8.06 20.55
CA CYS A 352 -8.01 -9.32 19.93
C CYS A 352 -9.04 -10.07 20.77
N GLU A 353 -9.02 -9.88 22.09
CA GLU A 353 -10.00 -10.46 23.01
C GLU A 353 -11.06 -9.42 23.41
N PRO A 354 -12.26 -9.85 23.85
CA PRO A 354 -13.27 -8.95 24.37
C PRO A 354 -12.78 -8.12 25.58
N PHE A 355 -13.21 -6.87 25.67
CA PHE A 355 -12.98 -6.01 26.83
C PHE A 355 -14.17 -6.07 27.81
N PRO A 356 -13.98 -5.70 29.09
CA PRO A 356 -15.09 -5.55 30.01
C PRO A 356 -16.12 -4.54 29.51
N ALA A 357 -17.41 -4.85 29.69
CA ALA A 357 -18.50 -3.98 29.25
C ALA A 357 -18.39 -2.57 29.90
N GLY A 358 -18.50 -1.53 29.07
CA GLY A 358 -18.41 -0.13 29.52
C GLY A 358 -16.99 0.36 29.86
N ALA A 359 -15.95 -0.47 29.70
CA ALA A 359 -14.57 -0.09 30.02
C ALA A 359 -14.04 1.09 29.18
N MET A 360 -14.68 1.40 28.04
CA MET A 360 -14.30 2.49 27.15
C MET A 360 -15.44 3.49 26.93
N ALA A 361 -16.45 3.49 27.81
CA ALA A 361 -17.65 4.31 27.64
C ALA A 361 -17.33 5.81 27.42
N GLY A 362 -17.71 6.33 26.25
CA GLY A 362 -17.50 7.74 25.89
C GLY A 362 -16.05 8.12 25.59
N GLN A 363 -15.15 7.14 25.45
CA GLN A 363 -13.75 7.32 25.14
C GLN A 363 -13.42 6.83 23.72
N ILE A 364 -12.32 7.34 23.15
CA ILE A 364 -11.73 6.83 21.92
C ILE A 364 -10.78 5.69 22.28
N ALA A 365 -11.03 4.48 21.78
CA ALA A 365 -10.15 3.34 21.99
C ALA A 365 -8.86 3.53 21.17
N LEU A 366 -7.69 3.38 21.79
CA LEU A 366 -6.40 3.38 21.11
C LEU A 366 -5.80 1.97 21.15
N LEU A 367 -5.73 1.34 19.99
CA LEU A 367 -5.42 -0.09 19.81
C LEU A 367 -4.18 -0.24 18.94
N GLU A 368 -3.32 -1.19 19.28
CA GLU A 368 -2.15 -1.49 18.46
C GLU A 368 -2.49 -2.51 17.36
N ARG A 369 -2.01 -2.26 16.14
CA ARG A 369 -2.09 -3.22 15.04
C ARG A 369 -1.23 -4.46 15.35
N GLY A 370 -1.76 -5.64 15.02
CA GLY A 370 -1.03 -6.89 15.24
C GLY A 370 -1.86 -8.10 14.85
N ALA A 371 -1.77 -9.15 15.67
CA ALA A 371 -2.16 -10.53 15.34
C ALA A 371 -3.56 -10.75 14.76
N CYS A 372 -4.59 -10.02 15.22
CA CYS A 372 -5.97 -10.16 14.76
C CYS A 372 -6.37 -9.11 13.71
N THR A 373 -7.45 -9.39 12.98
CA THR A 373 -8.02 -8.49 11.97
C THR A 373 -8.47 -7.15 12.58
N PHE A 374 -8.50 -6.10 11.76
CA PHE A 374 -8.90 -4.76 12.22
C PHE A 374 -10.34 -4.73 12.74
N SER A 375 -11.27 -5.41 12.06
CA SER A 375 -12.68 -5.44 12.41
C SER A 375 -12.95 -6.06 13.78
N ILE A 376 -12.26 -7.13 14.16
CA ILE A 376 -12.35 -7.72 15.51
C ILE A 376 -11.97 -6.69 16.58
N LYS A 377 -10.88 -5.95 16.37
CA LYS A 377 -10.40 -4.94 17.32
C LYS A 377 -11.44 -3.85 17.56
N VAL A 378 -11.98 -3.32 16.46
CA VAL A 378 -12.98 -2.25 16.49
C VAL A 378 -14.29 -2.76 17.08
N TYR A 379 -14.73 -3.97 16.72
CA TYR A 379 -15.90 -4.62 17.31
C TYR A 379 -15.76 -4.77 18.82
N ASN A 380 -14.64 -5.29 19.32
CA ASN A 380 -14.43 -5.45 20.76
C ASN A 380 -14.43 -4.11 21.50
N ALA A 381 -13.84 -3.06 20.93
CA ALA A 381 -13.89 -1.71 21.49
C ALA A 381 -15.32 -1.13 21.51
N GLN A 382 -16.09 -1.36 20.45
CA GLN A 382 -17.51 -0.99 20.38
C GLN A 382 -18.32 -1.69 21.48
N GLN A 383 -18.13 -3.00 21.70
CA GLN A 383 -18.80 -3.73 22.79
C GLN A 383 -18.40 -3.19 24.18
N ALA A 384 -17.21 -2.60 24.31
CA ALA A 384 -16.73 -1.92 25.50
C ALA A 384 -17.31 -0.50 25.70
N GLY A 385 -18.09 0.00 24.73
CA GLY A 385 -18.72 1.32 24.76
C GLY A 385 -17.87 2.47 24.18
N ALA A 386 -16.81 2.16 23.43
CA ALA A 386 -15.99 3.17 22.79
C ALA A 386 -16.79 4.04 21.80
N LEU A 387 -16.49 5.34 21.78
CA LEU A 387 -17.08 6.30 20.83
C LEU A 387 -16.52 6.11 19.41
N ALA A 388 -15.24 5.79 19.33
CA ALA A 388 -14.50 5.50 18.11
C ALA A 388 -13.26 4.67 18.45
N ALA A 389 -12.64 4.09 17.43
CA ALA A 389 -11.38 3.35 17.58
C ALA A 389 -10.31 3.94 16.65
N ILE A 390 -9.12 4.15 17.20
CA ILE A 390 -7.90 4.46 16.46
C ILE A 390 -7.00 3.24 16.58
N VAL A 391 -6.70 2.61 15.44
CA VAL A 391 -5.70 1.54 15.36
C VAL A 391 -4.40 2.15 14.86
N PHE A 392 -3.38 2.18 15.71
CA PHE A 392 -2.05 2.66 15.33
C PHE A 392 -1.15 1.49 14.93
N ASN A 393 -0.17 1.75 14.08
CA ASN A 393 0.75 0.72 13.60
C ASN A 393 1.70 0.30 14.73
N SER A 394 2.13 -0.96 14.75
CA SER A 394 3.22 -1.38 15.63
C SER A 394 4.55 -0.82 15.13
N GLU A 395 5.58 -0.79 15.98
CA GLU A 395 6.94 -0.36 15.60
C GLU A 395 7.44 -1.12 14.35
N ALA A 396 7.17 -2.42 14.30
CA ALA A 396 7.47 -3.30 13.18
C ALA A 396 6.68 -2.98 11.90
N GLY A 397 5.48 -2.44 12.04
CA GLY A 397 4.61 -2.06 10.92
C GLY A 397 4.99 -0.73 10.26
N GLY A 398 5.84 0.09 10.89
CA GLY A 398 6.29 1.39 10.41
C GLY A 398 5.23 2.49 10.47
N GLU A 399 5.47 3.62 9.79
CA GLU A 399 4.61 4.82 9.88
C GLU A 399 3.58 4.95 8.74
N THR A 400 3.44 3.93 7.90
CA THR A 400 2.58 3.99 6.70
C THR A 400 1.10 4.04 7.07
N LEU A 401 0.35 4.95 6.42
CA LEU A 401 -1.11 4.91 6.47
C LEU A 401 -1.64 3.67 5.78
N LEU A 402 -2.54 2.97 6.45
CA LEU A 402 -3.12 1.72 5.96
C LEU A 402 -4.64 1.88 5.93
N THR A 403 -5.25 1.38 4.87
CA THR A 403 -6.70 1.14 4.86
C THR A 403 -6.97 -0.11 5.70
N MET A 404 -7.84 0.01 6.69
CA MET A 404 -8.24 -1.14 7.50
C MET A 404 -9.27 -1.97 6.73
N ALA A 405 -8.83 -3.08 6.13
CA ALA A 405 -9.71 -4.00 5.41
C ALA A 405 -10.72 -4.68 6.35
N ALA A 406 -11.90 -4.98 5.82
CA ALA A 406 -12.90 -5.78 6.50
C ALA A 406 -12.36 -7.20 6.76
N GLY A 407 -12.80 -7.79 7.87
CA GLY A 407 -12.55 -9.18 8.22
C GLY A 407 -13.69 -9.68 9.09
N ASP A 408 -13.41 -10.64 9.97
CA ASP A 408 -14.44 -11.17 10.88
C ASP A 408 -15.14 -10.07 11.69
N LEU A 409 -16.45 -10.18 11.84
CA LEU A 409 -17.32 -9.25 12.58
C LEU A 409 -17.41 -7.83 12.00
N ALA A 410 -16.89 -7.58 10.79
CA ALA A 410 -16.94 -6.26 10.16
C ALA A 410 -18.37 -5.75 9.93
N ASP A 411 -19.32 -6.65 9.66
CA ASP A 411 -20.75 -6.39 9.48
C ASP A 411 -21.47 -6.01 10.77
N GLN A 412 -20.85 -6.26 11.93
CA GLN A 412 -21.40 -5.95 13.25
C GLN A 412 -20.82 -4.66 13.85
N VAL A 413 -19.91 -3.99 13.14
CA VAL A 413 -19.39 -2.67 13.52
C VAL A 413 -20.35 -1.59 13.05
N VAL A 414 -20.84 -0.73 13.97
CA VAL A 414 -21.94 0.23 13.76
C VAL A 414 -21.68 1.62 14.32
#